data_AF-A0A5E6R448-F1
#
_entry.id   AF-A0A5E6R448-F1
#
_cell.length_a   1.000
_cell.length_b   1.000
_cell.length_c   1.000
_cell.angle_alpha   90.00
_cell.angle_beta   90.00
_cell.angle_gamma   90.00
#
_symmetry.space_group_name_H-M   'P 1'
#
loop_
_entity.id
_entity.type
_entity.pdbx_description
1 polymer ?
#
loop_
_entity_poly.entity_id
_entity_poly.type
_entity_poly.pdbx_seq_one_letter_code
_entity_poly.pdbx_strand_id
1 'polypeptide(L)'
;MTTAKIRRMLQVMRDRLKPSELLIITIPPDSQAPVTHWTVSLDLAGRYKNIAMACNASMAAEIAQHLHDLDRSTQRMAVMFPEHSEPKSDFYITPAIGATAEQLAREALRGTRRQHDRKPAAFRPGLQDR
;
A
#
# COMPACT_ATOMS: atom_id res chain seq x y z
N MET A 1 -18.17 17.55 -12.17
CA MET A 1 -17.28 18.02 -11.09
C MET A 1 -15.86 18.07 -11.63
N THR A 2 -15.10 19.17 -11.47
CA THR A 2 -13.79 19.35 -12.12
C THR A 2 -12.62 18.92 -11.21
N THR A 3 -11.49 18.53 -11.81
CA THR A 3 -10.25 18.10 -11.12
C THR A 3 -9.70 19.18 -10.18
N ALA A 4 -9.86 20.45 -10.53
CA ALA A 4 -9.48 21.59 -9.69
C ALA A 4 -10.34 21.69 -8.41
N LYS A 5 -11.64 21.37 -8.50
CA LYS A 5 -12.56 21.38 -7.36
C LYS A 5 -12.27 20.23 -6.39
N ILE A 6 -11.96 19.06 -6.92
CA ILE A 6 -11.51 17.89 -6.13
C ILE A 6 -10.20 18.23 -5.40
N ARG A 7 -9.21 18.79 -6.11
CA ARG A 7 -7.93 19.22 -5.50
C ARG A 7 -8.12 20.23 -4.35
N ARG A 8 -9.00 21.21 -4.52
CA ARG A 8 -9.30 22.22 -3.48
C ARG A 8 -9.97 21.60 -2.27
N MET A 9 -10.91 20.67 -2.46
CA MET A 9 -11.55 19.94 -1.36
C MET A 9 -10.56 19.06 -0.59
N LEU A 10 -9.69 18.34 -1.30
CA LEU A 10 -8.65 17.50 -0.69
C LEU A 10 -7.63 18.33 0.12
N GLN A 11 -7.28 19.54 -0.36
CA GLN A 11 -6.42 20.47 0.39
C GLN A 11 -7.06 20.92 1.72
N VAL A 12 -8.35 21.26 1.72
CA VAL A 12 -9.07 21.67 2.93
C VAL A 12 -9.19 20.53 3.94
N MET A 13 -9.39 19.30 3.46
CA MET A 13 -9.45 18.12 4.33
C MET A 13 -8.08 17.79 4.94
N ARG A 14 -7.01 17.86 4.15
CA ARG A 14 -5.64 17.58 4.60
C ARG A 14 -5.24 18.39 5.85
N ASP A 15 -5.64 19.66 5.92
CA ASP A 15 -5.27 20.55 7.01
C ASP A 15 -6.09 20.30 8.30
N ARG A 16 -7.08 19.39 8.26
CA ARG A 16 -7.95 19.01 9.39
C ARG A 16 -7.69 17.60 9.92
N LEU A 17 -6.86 16.81 9.25
CA LEU A 17 -6.59 15.43 9.66
C LEU A 17 -5.66 15.38 10.85
N LYS A 18 -5.97 14.51 11.81
CA LYS A 18 -5.03 14.18 12.88
C LYS A 18 -3.80 13.51 12.27
N PRO A 19 -2.62 13.57 12.94
CA PRO A 19 -1.42 12.90 12.45
C PRO A 19 -1.54 11.40 12.20
N SER A 20 -2.55 10.75 12.79
CA SER A 20 -2.88 9.33 12.65
C SER A 20 -3.93 9.04 11.58
N GLU A 21 -4.43 10.05 10.87
CA GLU A 21 -5.48 9.88 9.87
C GLU A 21 -4.88 10.01 8.46
N LEU A 22 -5.08 8.99 7.63
CA LEU A 22 -4.55 8.95 6.27
C LEU A 22 -5.66 9.35 5.29
N LEU A 23 -5.41 10.37 4.48
CA LEU A 23 -6.28 10.66 3.34
C LEU A 23 -5.91 9.76 2.15
N ILE A 24 -6.83 8.89 1.76
CA ILE A 24 -6.68 8.06 0.56
C ILE A 24 -7.38 8.74 -0.61
N ILE A 25 -6.60 9.10 -1.63
CA ILE A 25 -7.12 9.68 -2.86
C ILE A 25 -7.22 8.58 -3.90
N THR A 26 -8.45 8.16 -4.19
CA THR A 26 -8.72 7.19 -5.25
C THR A 26 -8.81 7.88 -6.60
N ILE A 27 -8.00 7.43 -7.56
CA ILE A 27 -8.10 7.84 -8.96
C ILE A 27 -9.17 6.96 -9.64
N PRO A 28 -10.17 7.53 -10.33
CA PRO A 28 -11.13 6.74 -11.09
C PRO A 28 -10.44 6.03 -12.26
N PRO A 29 -10.92 4.86 -12.70
CA PRO A 29 -10.36 4.19 -13.87
C PRO A 29 -10.58 5.00 -15.14
N ASP A 30 -9.52 5.10 -15.95
CA ASP A 30 -9.54 5.80 -17.25
C ASP A 30 -10.13 4.91 -18.38
N SER A 31 -10.33 3.61 -18.11
CA SER A 31 -10.76 2.59 -19.06
C SER A 31 -12.08 1.93 -18.63
N GLN A 32 -12.84 1.44 -19.62
CA GLN A 32 -13.99 0.56 -19.38
C GLN A 32 -13.57 -0.89 -19.08
N ALA A 33 -12.29 -1.24 -19.26
CA ALA A 33 -11.78 -2.54 -18.86
C ALA A 33 -11.95 -2.74 -17.35
N PRO A 34 -12.30 -3.96 -16.88
CA PRO A 34 -12.42 -4.22 -15.47
C PRO A 34 -11.08 -3.93 -14.77
N VAL A 35 -11.16 -3.31 -13.60
CA VAL A 35 -10.00 -3.14 -12.73
C VAL A 35 -9.61 -4.51 -12.21
N THR A 36 -8.34 -4.87 -12.41
CA THR A 36 -7.79 -6.15 -11.94
C THR A 36 -7.24 -6.01 -10.52
N HIS A 37 -6.59 -4.88 -10.25
CA HIS A 37 -5.95 -4.60 -8.97
C HIS A 37 -6.08 -3.12 -8.61
N TRP A 38 -6.09 -2.82 -7.32
CA TRP A 38 -5.84 -1.47 -6.81
C TRP A 38 -4.44 -1.39 -6.23
N THR A 39 -3.68 -0.40 -6.69
CA THR A 39 -2.34 -0.13 -6.17
C THR A 39 -2.39 1.11 -5.30
N VAL A 40 -1.82 1.01 -4.10
CA VAL A 40 -1.64 2.13 -3.19
C VAL A 40 -0.17 2.24 -2.83
N SER A 41 0.30 3.49 -2.72
CA SER A 41 1.67 3.76 -2.31
C SER A 41 1.70 4.42 -0.94
N LEU A 42 2.40 3.79 0.00
CA LEU A 42 2.49 4.25 1.38
C LEU A 42 3.83 3.94 2.03
N ASP A 43 4.17 4.73 3.05
CA ASP A 43 5.33 4.49 3.90
C ASP A 43 5.01 3.38 4.91
N LEU A 44 5.80 2.31 4.87
CA LEU A 44 5.73 1.17 5.78
C LEU A 44 7.11 0.74 6.24
N ALA A 45 7.27 0.50 7.54
CA ALA A 45 8.52 0.13 8.18
C ALA A 45 9.68 1.09 7.80
N GLY A 46 9.37 2.38 7.70
CA GLY A 46 10.32 3.44 7.36
C GLY A 46 10.75 3.49 5.89
N ARG A 47 10.04 2.82 4.97
CA ARG A 47 10.31 2.88 3.53
C ARG A 47 9.02 3.04 2.73
N TYR A 48 9.14 3.73 1.59
CA TYR A 48 8.07 3.80 0.61
C TYR A 48 7.82 2.43 -0.02
N LYS A 49 6.55 2.01 -0.08
CA LYS A 49 6.10 0.73 -0.60
C LYS A 49 4.89 0.87 -1.50
N ASN A 50 4.89 0.12 -2.60
CA ASN A 50 3.75 -0.05 -3.48
C ASN A 50 3.06 -1.38 -3.16
N ILE A 51 1.79 -1.31 -2.78
CA ILE A 51 0.99 -2.50 -2.46
C ILE A 51 -0.13 -2.62 -3.47
N ALA A 52 -0.18 -3.77 -4.13
CA ALA A 52 -1.28 -4.12 -5.02
C ALA A 52 -2.25 -5.07 -4.33
N MET A 53 -3.55 -4.85 -4.56
CA MET A 53 -4.64 -5.57 -3.91
C MET A 53 -5.64 -6.03 -4.97
N ALA A 54 -5.86 -7.34 -5.04
CA ALA A 54 -6.86 -7.97 -5.91
C ALA A 54 -8.25 -7.95 -5.26
N CYS A 55 -8.79 -6.75 -5.02
CA CYS A 55 -10.07 -6.55 -4.35
C CYS A 55 -10.79 -5.30 -4.87
N ASN A 56 -11.94 -4.95 -4.29
CA ASN A 56 -12.62 -3.71 -4.63
C ASN A 56 -11.96 -2.48 -3.96
N ALA A 57 -12.28 -1.29 -4.45
CA ALA A 57 -11.68 -0.04 -3.97
C ALA A 57 -11.92 0.23 -2.47
N SER A 58 -13.09 -0.16 -1.94
CA SER A 58 -13.42 0.05 -0.51
C SER A 58 -12.51 -0.76 0.39
N MET A 59 -12.38 -2.06 0.09
CA MET A 59 -11.53 -2.96 0.84
C MET A 59 -10.06 -2.56 0.72
N ALA A 60 -9.62 -2.14 -0.47
CA ALA A 60 -8.26 -1.63 -0.68
C ALA A 60 -7.96 -0.40 0.18
N ALA A 61 -8.91 0.54 0.28
CA ALA A 61 -8.77 1.72 1.12
C ALA A 61 -8.73 1.36 2.62
N GLU A 62 -9.58 0.44 3.07
CA GLU A 62 -9.58 -0.04 4.46
C GLU A 62 -8.26 -0.73 4.82
N ILE A 63 -7.72 -1.57 3.93
CA ILE A 63 -6.41 -2.21 4.14
C ILE A 63 -5.30 -1.16 4.27
N ALA A 64 -5.29 -0.17 3.38
CA ALA A 64 -4.30 0.91 3.41
C ALA A 64 -4.37 1.74 4.71
N GLN A 65 -5.58 2.03 5.20
CA GLN A 65 -5.78 2.71 6.48
C GLN A 65 -5.23 1.88 7.64
N HIS A 66 -5.57 0.58 7.71
CA HIS A 66 -5.04 -0.29 8.75
C HIS A 66 -3.52 -0.42 8.71
N LEU A 67 -2.93 -0.50 7.51
CA LEU A 67 -1.48 -0.54 7.35
C LEU A 67 -0.81 0.73 7.88
N HIS A 68 -1.37 1.90 7.56
CA HIS A 68 -0.90 3.18 8.08
C HIS A 68 -0.98 3.25 9.61
N ASP A 69 -2.11 2.83 10.18
CA ASP A 69 -2.33 2.84 11.64
C ASP A 69 -1.38 1.88 12.37
N LEU A 70 -1.19 0.67 11.83
CA LEU A 70 -0.34 -0.37 12.41
C LEU A 70 1.14 -0.02 12.36
N ASP A 71 1.59 0.63 11.29
CA ASP A 71 2.97 1.10 11.17
C ASP A 71 3.22 2.40 11.94
N ARG A 72 2.15 3.09 12.36
CA ARG A 72 2.19 4.45 12.93
C ARG A 72 2.93 5.41 11.99
N SER A 73 2.68 5.26 10.70
CA SER A 73 3.30 6.06 9.66
C SER A 73 2.93 7.53 9.85
N THR A 74 3.85 8.44 9.54
CA THR A 74 3.60 9.89 9.57
C THR A 74 3.01 10.42 8.26
N GLN A 75 2.82 9.54 7.28
CA GLN A 75 2.29 9.88 5.97
C GLN A 75 0.83 10.35 6.09
N ARG A 76 0.55 11.57 5.65
CA ARG A 76 -0.80 12.15 5.75
C ARG A 76 -1.71 11.87 4.55
N MET A 77 -1.13 11.39 3.45
CA MET A 77 -1.85 11.19 2.20
C MET A 77 -1.26 10.03 1.41
N ALA A 78 -2.12 9.15 0.93
CA ALA A 78 -1.79 8.09 -0.02
C ALA A 78 -2.64 8.25 -1.27
N VAL A 79 -2.05 7.90 -2.41
CA VAL A 79 -2.75 7.88 -3.70
C VAL A 79 -2.99 6.42 -4.04
N MET A 80 -4.23 6.11 -4.39
CA MET A 80 -4.65 4.79 -4.81
C MET A 80 -5.16 4.86 -6.25
N PHE A 81 -4.63 4.01 -7.12
CA PHE A 81 -4.97 4.00 -8.54
C PHE A 81 -5.29 2.58 -9.02
N PRO A 82 -6.15 2.45 -10.03
CA PRO A 82 -6.52 1.16 -10.59
C PRO A 82 -5.45 0.68 -11.58
N GLU A 83 -5.24 -0.63 -11.61
CA GLU A 83 -4.42 -1.31 -12.62
C GLU A 83 -5.22 -2.39 -13.37
N HIS A 84 -4.90 -2.53 -14.66
CA HIS A 84 -5.55 -3.46 -15.58
C HIS A 84 -4.63 -4.63 -15.99
N SER A 85 -3.39 -4.65 -15.50
CA SER A 85 -2.37 -5.66 -15.78
C SER A 85 -1.76 -6.19 -14.48
N GLU A 86 -0.82 -7.14 -14.60
CA GLU A 86 -0.06 -7.62 -13.45
C GLU A 86 0.69 -6.46 -12.78
N PRO A 87 0.46 -6.21 -11.49
CA PRO A 87 0.91 -4.98 -10.84
C PRO A 87 2.36 -5.09 -10.40
N LYS A 88 3.15 -4.05 -10.70
CA LYS A 88 4.52 -3.93 -10.18
C LYS A 88 4.44 -3.45 -8.72
N SER A 89 4.41 -4.40 -7.80
CA SER A 89 4.25 -4.13 -6.37
C SER A 89 5.35 -4.75 -5.51
N ASP A 90 5.66 -4.10 -4.39
CA ASP A 90 6.49 -4.70 -3.33
C ASP A 90 5.73 -5.84 -2.63
N PHE A 91 4.41 -5.68 -2.51
CA PHE A 91 3.50 -6.64 -1.89
C PHE A 91 2.22 -6.77 -2.70
N TYR A 92 1.78 -8.02 -2.80
CA TYR A 92 0.55 -8.39 -3.47
C TYR A 92 -0.40 -9.07 -2.49
N ILE A 93 -1.60 -8.51 -2.34
CA ILE A 93 -2.63 -9.01 -1.41
C ILE A 93 -3.79 -9.58 -2.22
N THR A 94 -4.09 -10.85 -1.96
CA THR A 94 -5.30 -11.51 -2.48
C THR A 94 -6.17 -11.92 -1.29
N PRO A 95 -7.28 -11.22 -1.02
CA PRO A 95 -8.16 -11.55 0.09
C PRO A 95 -8.71 -12.97 -0.03
N ALA A 96 -8.58 -13.78 1.03
CA ALA A 96 -9.34 -15.01 1.15
C ALA A 96 -10.82 -14.71 1.48
N ILE A 97 -11.71 -15.67 1.19
CA ILE A 97 -13.13 -15.54 1.53
C ILE A 97 -13.27 -15.33 3.04
N GLY A 98 -13.95 -14.26 3.45
CA GLY A 98 -14.16 -13.92 4.86
C GLY A 98 -12.99 -13.23 5.56
N ALA A 99 -11.88 -12.96 4.85
CA ALA A 99 -10.77 -12.20 5.42
C ALA A 99 -11.17 -10.72 5.65
N THR A 100 -10.78 -10.16 6.80
CA THR A 100 -11.00 -8.74 7.08
C THR A 100 -9.84 -7.88 6.59
N ALA A 101 -10.11 -6.60 6.31
CA ALA A 101 -9.06 -5.65 5.92
C ALA A 101 -7.93 -5.55 6.96
N GLU A 102 -8.28 -5.57 8.25
CA GLU A 102 -7.30 -5.54 9.35
C GLU A 102 -6.40 -6.79 9.34
N GLN A 103 -6.98 -7.99 9.15
CA GLN A 103 -6.22 -9.24 9.10
C GLN A 103 -5.18 -9.20 7.96
N LEU A 104 -5.63 -8.80 6.77
CA LEU A 104 -4.77 -8.68 5.59
C LEU A 104 -3.65 -7.64 5.79
N ALA A 105 -3.97 -6.49 6.41
CA ALA A 105 -2.97 -5.48 6.76
C ALA A 105 -1.91 -6.01 7.74
N ARG A 106 -2.32 -6.72 8.78
CA ARG A 106 -1.40 -7.34 9.76
C ARG A 106 -0.51 -8.41 9.11
N GLU A 107 -1.04 -9.17 8.17
CA GLU A 107 -0.26 -10.16 7.41
C GLU A 107 0.76 -9.52 6.49
N ALA A 108 0.35 -8.51 5.72
CA ALA A 108 1.24 -7.74 4.87
C ALA A 108 2.37 -7.06 5.66
N LEU A 109 2.07 -6.44 6.80
CA LEU A 109 3.07 -5.81 7.67
C LEU A 109 4.03 -6.82 8.32
N ARG A 110 3.58 -8.04 8.61
CA ARG A 110 4.48 -9.12 9.07
C ARG A 110 5.40 -9.59 7.94
N GLY A 111 4.90 -9.64 6.71
CA GLY A 111 5.67 -9.98 5.51
C GLY A 111 6.81 -8.99 5.24
N THR A 112 6.54 -7.68 5.31
CA THR A 112 7.54 -6.61 5.14
C THR A 112 8.67 -6.71 6.15
N ARG A 113 8.36 -6.95 7.43
CA ARG A 113 9.37 -7.05 8.50
C ARG A 113 10.24 -8.30 8.35
N ARG A 114 9.67 -9.44 7.94
CA ARG A 114 10.43 -10.69 7.75
C ARG A 114 11.39 -10.66 6.56
N GLN A 115 11.07 -9.92 5.50
CA GLN A 115 12.01 -9.70 4.39
C GLN A 115 13.24 -8.89 4.83
N HIS A 116 13.10 -8.06 5.87
CA HIS A 116 14.19 -7.26 6.41
C HIS A 116 15.16 -8.06 7.30
N ASP A 117 14.71 -9.15 7.93
CA ASP A 117 15.56 -10.02 8.76
C ASP A 117 16.42 -11.00 7.95
N ARG A 118 16.14 -11.18 6.66
CA ARG A 118 17.06 -11.86 5.74
C ARG A 118 18.17 -10.90 5.31
N LYS A 119 19.19 -10.74 6.17
CA LYS A 119 20.52 -10.34 5.68
C LYS A 119 20.87 -11.27 4.51
N PRO A 120 21.33 -10.77 3.34
CA PRO A 120 21.97 -11.64 2.38
C PRO A 120 23.16 -12.28 3.12
N ALA A 121 23.19 -13.61 3.17
CA ALA A 121 24.36 -14.31 3.67
C ALA A 121 25.56 -13.77 2.90
N ALA A 122 26.48 -13.12 3.61
CA ALA A 122 27.70 -12.63 3.00
C ALA A 122 28.40 -13.84 2.38
N PHE A 123 28.45 -13.87 1.05
CA PHE A 123 29.30 -14.79 0.31
C PHE A 123 30.72 -14.62 0.85
N ARG A 124 31.26 -15.68 1.47
CA ARG A 124 32.68 -15.75 1.85
C ARG A 124 33.41 -16.43 0.70
N PRO A 125 34.13 -15.71 -0.18
CA PRO A 125 35.06 -16.35 -1.08
C PRO A 125 36.35 -16.64 -0.33
N GLY A 126 36.85 -17.88 -0.41
CA GLY A 126 38.23 -18.19 -0.07
C GLY A 126 38.42 -19.34 0.92
N LEU A 127 38.32 -20.56 0.41
CA LEU A 127 39.36 -21.55 0.68
C LEU A 127 39.88 -22.01 -0.69
N GLN A 128 40.97 -21.40 -1.11
CA GLN A 128 41.91 -22.03 -2.03
C GLN A 128 42.74 -22.97 -1.16
N ASP A 129 42.45 -24.26 -1.23
CA ASP A 129 43.33 -25.27 -0.67
C ASP A 129 44.61 -25.33 -1.52
N ARG A 130 45.74 -25.16 -0.83
CA ARG A 130 47.08 -25.51 -1.27
C ARG A 130 47.37 -26.96 -0.93
#